data_AF-A0A3N5XTB0-F1
#
_entry.id   AF-A0A3N5XTB0-F1
#
_cell.length_a   1.000
_cell.length_b   1.000
_cell.length_c   1.000
_cell.angle_alpha   90.00
_cell.angle_beta   90.00
_cell.angle_gamma   90.00
#
_symmetry.space_group_name_H-M   'P 1'
#
loop_
_entity.id
_entity.type
_entity.pdbx_description
1 polymer ?
#
loop_
_entity_poly.entity_id
_entity_poly.type
_entity_poly.pdbx_seq_one_letter_code
_entity_poly.pdbx_strand_id
1 'polypeptide(L)'
;MIGAARSAQISLILFFLSVVPLPGQPREPKSALTKAMENGIVVDRTLTGVHKMLKAWISKADPETLLLPDAVPECGREDRRIDWYTPHNSAADNYPYLVASAYFTDRALYDGRMIDMLRNEIRYTNVSGAVPGNFNLKDRTLGPKSIFGAAEYAKDGLIAITELLGRTPWFYRMVDMTASTMEQAPTATRHGLLPDPGAEVNGDMLQVLVRLATMTGDRRFQEWAERIGDAYIGEVLPNCYGLPSYSYDFSTGKGEDRVRLRDHGNEIVVGLVLLYALENYQRTERAARYRPVLARMLDRILESANQDGLLYDEIRASDLKPLKTRLSDNWGYVYGAVYTFYMVTGEQKYRDAVLKVLKNLPKYRKHDWENGGHDGYADAIESALYLVNREPVPEAIDWIESEIKILRAYQRPDGLIECWYGDGNWARTNLLFALWKTQGCFLEGWREGVRLGAEKRGEELWLWLECPAGGW
;
A
#
# COMPACT_ATOMS: atom_id res chain seq x y z
N MET A 1 -43.54 -25.75 1.88
CA MET A 1 -43.82 -25.18 3.21
C MET A 1 -42.99 -23.92 3.35
N ILE A 2 -43.66 -22.77 3.34
CA ILE A 2 -43.06 -21.44 3.41
C ILE A 2 -42.79 -21.17 4.90
N GLY A 3 -41.51 -21.06 5.27
CA GLY A 3 -41.06 -20.68 6.61
C GLY A 3 -40.50 -19.26 6.58
N ALA A 4 -41.19 -18.35 7.25
CA ALA A 4 -40.99 -16.91 7.23
C ALA A 4 -39.60 -16.47 7.71
N ALA A 5 -39.00 -15.55 6.95
CA ALA A 5 -37.87 -14.73 7.38
C ALA A 5 -38.33 -13.73 8.45
N ARG A 6 -37.70 -13.75 9.63
CA ARG A 6 -37.83 -12.67 10.62
C ARG A 6 -36.78 -11.60 10.33
N SER A 7 -37.26 -10.39 10.06
CA SER A 7 -36.44 -9.17 10.02
C SER A 7 -35.87 -8.90 11.42
N ALA A 8 -34.56 -8.83 11.56
CA ALA A 8 -33.93 -8.28 12.75
C ALA A 8 -33.96 -6.74 12.63
N GLN A 9 -34.85 -6.09 13.39
CA GLN A 9 -34.75 -4.66 13.65
C GLN A 9 -33.53 -4.42 14.54
N ILE A 10 -32.56 -3.65 14.06
CA ILE A 10 -31.50 -3.09 14.89
C ILE A 10 -32.10 -1.90 15.63
N SER A 11 -32.49 -2.11 16.89
CA SER A 11 -32.88 -1.03 17.78
C SER A 11 -31.63 -0.33 18.31
N LEU A 12 -31.48 0.96 17.98
CA LEU A 12 -30.50 1.84 18.59
C LEU A 12 -30.92 2.11 20.05
N ILE A 13 -30.25 1.48 21.01
CA ILE A 13 -30.47 1.73 22.45
C ILE A 13 -29.48 2.80 22.90
N LEU A 14 -29.97 4.02 23.12
CA LEU A 14 -29.27 5.08 23.84
C LEU A 14 -29.42 4.84 25.35
N PHE A 15 -28.36 4.41 26.03
CA PHE A 15 -28.32 4.38 27.49
C PHE A 15 -27.89 5.75 28.04
N PHE A 16 -28.79 6.44 28.73
CA PHE A 16 -28.42 7.44 29.73
C PHE A 16 -28.29 6.72 31.08
N LEU A 17 -27.07 6.44 31.50
CA LEU A 17 -26.77 5.93 32.84
C LEU A 17 -26.24 7.07 33.71
N SER A 18 -27.07 7.54 34.63
CA SER A 18 -26.66 8.35 35.77
C SER A 18 -25.85 7.48 36.73
N VAL A 19 -24.54 7.67 36.79
CA VAL A 19 -23.64 6.93 37.68
C VAL A 19 -23.50 7.65 39.01
N VAL A 20 -23.97 7.02 40.09
CA VAL A 20 -23.51 7.32 41.46
C VAL A 20 -22.20 6.54 41.66
N PRO A 21 -21.06 7.18 41.99
CA PRO A 21 -19.78 6.49 42.05
C PRO A 21 -19.61 5.73 43.38
N LEU A 22 -19.31 4.43 43.29
CA LEU A 22 -18.73 3.64 44.37
C LEU A 22 -17.21 3.91 44.46
N PRO A 23 -16.62 3.97 45.67
CA PRO A 23 -15.21 4.31 45.81
C PRO A 23 -14.31 3.09 45.64
N GLY A 24 -13.39 3.15 44.67
CA GLY A 24 -12.17 2.32 44.65
C GLY A 24 -11.86 1.52 43.38
N GLN A 25 -11.62 2.18 42.24
CA GLN A 25 -10.63 1.85 41.17
C GLN A 25 -10.72 2.88 40.00
N PRO A 26 -9.72 2.99 39.08
CA PRO A 26 -8.97 4.22 38.81
C PRO A 26 -9.64 5.27 37.90
N ARG A 27 -9.13 6.50 38.02
CA ARG A 27 -9.45 7.68 37.20
C ARG A 27 -8.95 7.52 35.74
N GLU A 28 -9.65 6.80 34.87
CA GLU A 28 -9.26 6.64 33.44
C GLU A 28 -10.27 7.04 32.33
N PRO A 29 -11.59 7.17 32.53
CA PRO A 29 -12.52 7.48 31.42
C PRO A 29 -12.25 8.83 30.74
N LYS A 30 -11.76 9.81 31.51
CA LYS A 30 -11.51 11.16 30.99
C LYS A 30 -10.26 11.23 30.10
N SER A 31 -9.24 10.41 30.33
CA SER A 31 -8.01 10.45 29.52
C SER A 31 -8.22 9.82 28.15
N ALA A 32 -8.96 8.71 28.06
CA ALA A 32 -9.29 8.07 26.79
C ALA A 32 -10.16 8.97 25.89
N LEU A 33 -11.21 9.58 26.45
CA LEU A 33 -12.05 10.53 25.71
C LEU A 33 -11.27 11.79 25.30
N THR A 34 -10.39 12.30 26.17
CA THR A 34 -9.49 13.42 25.82
C THR A 34 -8.58 13.03 24.66
N LYS A 35 -8.04 11.80 24.64
CA LYS A 35 -7.19 11.33 23.54
C LYS A 35 -7.98 11.18 22.24
N ALA A 36 -9.19 10.64 22.29
CA ALA A 36 -10.09 10.58 21.13
C ALA A 36 -10.38 12.00 20.58
N MET A 37 -10.62 12.99 21.45
CA MET A 37 -10.79 14.39 21.05
C MET A 37 -9.54 14.98 20.40
N GLU A 38 -8.36 14.78 20.98
CA GLU A 38 -7.07 15.19 20.38
C GLU A 38 -6.86 14.58 19.00
N ASN A 39 -7.13 13.28 18.88
CA ASN A 39 -7.06 12.56 17.60
C ASN A 39 -8.04 13.16 16.59
N GLY A 40 -9.24 13.58 17.02
CA GLY A 40 -10.24 14.21 16.16
C GLY A 40 -9.77 15.55 15.57
N ILE A 41 -9.08 16.38 16.34
CA ILE A 41 -8.47 17.63 15.86
C ILE A 41 -7.41 17.34 14.79
N VAL A 42 -6.59 16.30 15.03
CA VAL A 42 -5.53 15.90 14.10
C VAL A 42 -6.14 15.36 12.80
N VAL A 43 -7.18 14.53 12.89
CA VAL A 43 -7.88 13.93 11.73
C VAL A 43 -8.55 15.00 10.87
N ASP A 44 -9.25 15.96 11.46
CA ASP A 44 -9.86 17.08 10.73
C ASP A 44 -8.82 17.83 9.88
N ARG A 45 -7.68 18.21 10.48
CA ARG A 45 -6.57 18.82 9.75
C ARG A 45 -6.04 17.92 8.62
N THR A 46 -5.99 16.62 8.87
CA THR A 46 -5.50 15.63 7.90
C THR A 46 -6.40 15.58 6.68
N LEU A 47 -7.71 15.35 6.90
CA LEU A 47 -8.69 15.19 5.84
C LEU A 47 -8.92 16.50 5.08
N THR A 48 -8.84 17.64 5.76
CA THR A 48 -8.85 18.96 5.09
C THR A 48 -7.68 19.10 4.12
N GLY A 49 -6.47 18.71 4.54
CA GLY A 49 -5.29 18.70 3.66
C GLY A 49 -5.44 17.74 2.47
N VAL A 50 -5.92 16.53 2.73
CA VAL A 50 -6.19 15.52 1.68
C VAL A 50 -7.25 16.01 0.70
N HIS A 51 -8.35 16.60 1.17
CA HIS A 51 -9.38 17.18 0.31
C HIS A 51 -8.84 18.31 -0.57
N LYS A 52 -7.98 19.16 -0.01
CA LYS A 52 -7.34 20.25 -0.76
C LYS A 52 -6.44 19.72 -1.88
N MET A 53 -5.63 18.70 -1.60
CA MET A 53 -4.79 18.03 -2.60
C MET A 53 -5.66 17.36 -3.69
N LEU A 54 -6.74 16.70 -3.29
CA LEU A 54 -7.72 16.12 -4.22
C LEU A 54 -8.25 17.18 -5.19
N LYS A 55 -8.74 18.32 -4.69
CA LYS A 55 -9.26 19.40 -5.54
C LYS A 55 -8.19 19.97 -6.46
N ALA A 56 -6.95 20.12 -5.95
CA ALA A 56 -5.83 20.61 -6.74
C ALA A 56 -5.56 19.70 -7.94
N TRP A 57 -5.40 18.39 -7.74
CA TRP A 57 -5.12 17.44 -8.82
C TRP A 57 -6.28 17.24 -9.80
N ILE A 58 -7.52 17.21 -9.32
CA ILE A 58 -8.68 17.10 -10.22
C ILE A 58 -8.78 18.29 -11.18
N SER A 59 -8.31 19.47 -10.78
CA SER A 59 -8.23 20.63 -11.67
C SER A 59 -7.18 20.49 -12.78
N LYS A 60 -6.28 19.50 -12.69
CA LYS A 60 -5.19 19.23 -13.64
C LYS A 60 -5.49 18.10 -14.61
N ALA A 61 -6.60 17.39 -14.42
CA ALA A 61 -7.03 16.37 -15.37
C ALA A 61 -7.22 16.98 -16.76
N ASP A 62 -6.76 16.28 -17.79
CA ASP A 62 -6.96 16.67 -19.17
C ASP A 62 -8.46 16.88 -19.45
N PRO A 63 -8.89 18.00 -20.07
CA PRO A 63 -10.31 18.33 -20.18
C PRO A 63 -11.09 17.38 -21.09
N GLU A 64 -10.42 16.64 -21.97
CA GLU A 64 -11.04 15.74 -22.95
C GLU A 64 -11.01 14.29 -22.47
N THR A 65 -9.84 13.80 -22.08
CA THR A 65 -9.63 12.42 -21.64
C THR A 65 -9.87 12.24 -20.15
N LEU A 66 -9.83 13.30 -19.35
CA LEU A 66 -9.89 13.25 -17.89
C LEU A 66 -8.71 12.51 -17.23
N LEU A 67 -7.68 12.17 -18.00
CA LEU A 67 -6.46 11.55 -17.49
C LEU A 67 -5.60 12.59 -16.74
N LEU A 68 -4.88 12.15 -15.71
CA LEU A 68 -3.99 13.00 -14.92
C LEU A 68 -2.57 12.91 -15.46
N PRO A 69 -1.92 14.03 -15.82
CA PRO A 69 -0.54 13.98 -16.26
C PRO A 69 0.38 13.47 -15.14
N ASP A 70 1.48 12.80 -15.49
CA ASP A 70 2.49 12.32 -14.56
C ASP A 70 3.17 13.48 -13.80
N ALA A 71 3.16 14.70 -14.36
CA ALA A 71 3.61 15.90 -13.68
C ALA A 71 2.81 17.15 -14.11
N VAL A 72 2.91 18.22 -13.33
CA VAL A 72 2.32 19.53 -13.66
C VAL A 72 3.36 20.65 -13.46
N PRO A 73 3.32 21.73 -14.26
CA PRO A 73 4.40 22.73 -14.31
C PRO A 73 4.49 23.65 -13.08
N GLU A 74 3.50 23.67 -12.19
CA GLU A 74 3.33 24.63 -11.11
C GLU A 74 4.44 24.62 -10.04
N CYS A 75 5.24 23.55 -9.99
CA CYS A 75 6.42 23.45 -9.11
C CYS A 75 7.73 23.81 -9.83
N GLY A 76 7.68 24.43 -11.00
CA GLY A 76 8.88 24.84 -11.76
C GLY A 76 9.63 23.66 -12.38
N ARG A 77 8.95 22.53 -12.57
CA ARG A 77 9.52 21.36 -13.25
C ARG A 77 9.37 21.53 -14.77
N GLU A 78 10.48 21.74 -15.47
CA GLU A 78 10.55 21.55 -16.93
C GLU A 78 10.65 20.06 -17.24
N ASP A 79 9.55 19.36 -17.05
CA ASP A 79 9.50 17.91 -17.07
C ASP A 79 8.75 17.40 -18.28
N ARG A 80 9.34 16.47 -19.04
CA ARG A 80 8.64 15.82 -20.14
C ARG A 80 7.43 15.02 -19.65
N ARG A 81 7.38 14.63 -18.37
CA ARG A 81 6.25 13.94 -17.73
C ARG A 81 4.93 14.72 -17.80
N ILE A 82 4.94 16.04 -18.02
CA ILE A 82 3.71 16.83 -18.13
C ILE A 82 2.83 16.42 -19.32
N ASP A 83 3.44 15.86 -20.37
CA ASP A 83 2.73 15.46 -21.58
C ASP A 83 2.25 13.99 -21.52
N TRP A 84 2.52 13.26 -20.43
CA TRP A 84 2.27 11.82 -20.35
C TRP A 84 1.30 11.45 -19.24
N TYR A 85 0.45 10.46 -19.54
CA TYR A 85 -0.20 9.62 -18.56
C TYR A 85 0.41 8.21 -18.70
N THR A 86 0.96 7.67 -17.63
CA THR A 86 1.49 6.29 -17.67
C THR A 86 0.87 5.39 -16.60
N PRO A 87 0.71 4.08 -16.89
CA PRO A 87 0.08 3.16 -15.96
C PRO A 87 0.85 2.95 -14.65
N HIS A 88 2.18 2.96 -14.69
CA HIS A 88 3.04 2.78 -13.52
C HIS A 88 3.25 4.07 -12.70
N ASN A 89 2.81 5.23 -13.21
CA ASN A 89 2.92 6.50 -12.49
C ASN A 89 1.51 7.00 -12.14
N SER A 90 0.93 7.92 -12.93
CA SER A 90 -0.37 8.52 -12.58
C SER A 90 -1.51 7.53 -12.38
N ALA A 91 -1.53 6.38 -13.08
CA ALA A 91 -2.55 5.38 -12.84
C ALA A 91 -2.32 4.59 -11.54
N ALA A 92 -1.08 4.31 -11.17
CA ALA A 92 -0.72 3.54 -9.97
C ALA A 92 -0.68 4.41 -8.71
N ASP A 93 -0.02 5.56 -8.80
CA ASP A 93 0.46 6.33 -7.65
C ASP A 93 -0.28 7.65 -7.41
N ASN A 94 -1.18 8.05 -8.29
CA ASN A 94 -1.95 9.29 -8.12
C ASN A 94 -3.46 9.03 -8.13
N TYR A 95 -3.99 8.63 -9.30
CA TYR A 95 -5.42 8.46 -9.50
C TYR A 95 -6.12 7.59 -8.42
N PRO A 96 -5.60 6.43 -8.01
CA PRO A 96 -6.25 5.58 -7.01
C PRO A 96 -6.35 6.29 -5.66
N TYR A 97 -5.32 7.03 -5.25
CA TYR A 97 -5.36 7.74 -3.98
C TYR A 97 -6.23 8.99 -4.02
N LEU A 98 -6.50 9.56 -5.20
CA LEU A 98 -7.59 10.52 -5.38
C LEU A 98 -8.96 9.85 -5.25
N VAL A 99 -9.13 8.61 -5.72
CA VAL A 99 -10.35 7.83 -5.50
C VAL A 99 -10.59 7.60 -4.01
N ALA A 100 -9.58 7.16 -3.26
CA ALA A 100 -9.67 7.01 -1.80
C ALA A 100 -9.96 8.35 -1.11
N SER A 101 -9.25 9.41 -1.50
CA SER A 101 -9.45 10.75 -0.95
C SER A 101 -10.88 11.24 -1.17
N ALA A 102 -11.43 11.04 -2.37
CA ALA A 102 -12.81 11.38 -2.69
C ALA A 102 -13.80 10.54 -1.86
N TYR A 103 -13.54 9.25 -1.66
CA TYR A 103 -14.40 8.41 -0.83
C TYR A 103 -14.58 8.98 0.59
N PHE A 104 -13.49 9.45 1.22
CA PHE A 104 -13.53 9.97 2.59
C PHE A 104 -13.91 11.44 2.72
N THR A 105 -13.72 12.25 1.67
CA THR A 105 -13.84 13.72 1.78
C THR A 105 -14.82 14.35 0.79
N ASP A 106 -15.21 13.65 -0.27
CA ASP A 106 -16.12 14.17 -1.29
C ASP A 106 -16.84 13.04 -2.04
N ARG A 107 -17.97 12.61 -1.46
CA ARG A 107 -18.72 11.48 -1.99
C ARG A 107 -19.27 11.73 -3.39
N ALA A 108 -19.61 12.98 -3.73
CA ALA A 108 -20.09 13.33 -5.06
C ALA A 108 -18.98 13.18 -6.12
N LEU A 109 -17.73 13.56 -5.81
CA LEU A 109 -16.61 13.28 -6.69
C LEU A 109 -16.36 11.78 -6.83
N TYR A 110 -16.45 11.02 -5.75
CA TYR A 110 -16.25 9.56 -5.77
C TYR A 110 -17.29 8.85 -6.65
N ASP A 111 -18.58 9.11 -6.45
CA ASP A 111 -19.65 8.43 -7.19
C ASP A 111 -19.79 8.95 -8.64
N GLY A 112 -19.27 10.14 -8.93
CA GLY A 112 -19.33 10.78 -10.25
C GLY A 112 -17.97 10.80 -10.96
N ARG A 113 -17.22 11.90 -10.76
CA ARG A 113 -16.01 12.22 -11.53
C ARG A 113 -14.96 11.10 -11.51
N MET A 114 -14.78 10.42 -10.37
CA MET A 114 -13.81 9.32 -10.26
C MET A 114 -14.19 8.14 -11.15
N ILE A 115 -15.48 7.83 -11.28
CA ILE A 115 -15.98 6.78 -12.17
C ILE A 115 -15.79 7.16 -13.65
N ASP A 116 -16.04 8.42 -14.01
CA ASP A 116 -15.81 8.89 -15.38
C ASP A 116 -14.32 8.84 -15.77
N MET A 117 -13.44 9.17 -14.83
CA MET A 117 -12.00 9.01 -15.01
C MET A 117 -11.60 7.54 -15.21
N LEU A 118 -12.18 6.59 -14.46
CA LEU A 118 -11.92 5.15 -14.66
C LEU A 118 -12.35 4.70 -16.07
N ARG A 119 -13.54 5.11 -16.50
CA ARG A 119 -14.06 4.75 -17.82
C ARG A 119 -13.15 5.28 -18.93
N ASN A 120 -12.63 6.49 -18.77
CA ASN A 120 -11.74 7.08 -19.74
C ASN A 120 -10.32 6.52 -19.68
N GLU A 121 -9.80 6.18 -18.50
CA GLU A 121 -8.57 5.39 -18.36
C GLU A 121 -8.67 4.15 -19.25
N ILE A 122 -9.67 3.30 -19.01
CA ILE A 122 -9.90 2.09 -19.81
C ILE A 122 -10.00 2.40 -21.31
N ARG A 123 -10.73 3.46 -21.68
CA ARG A 123 -10.98 3.83 -23.08
C ARG A 123 -9.71 4.28 -23.81
N TYR A 124 -8.86 5.08 -23.16
CA TYR A 124 -7.74 5.74 -23.81
C TYR A 124 -6.41 5.00 -23.63
N THR A 125 -6.31 4.06 -22.68
CA THR A 125 -5.04 3.41 -22.34
C THR A 125 -4.98 1.95 -22.75
N ASN A 126 -6.10 1.23 -22.91
CA ASN A 126 -6.08 -0.19 -23.28
C ASN A 126 -5.51 -0.41 -24.68
N VAL A 127 -4.48 -1.25 -24.78
CA VAL A 127 -3.81 -1.58 -26.04
C VAL A 127 -4.19 -2.97 -26.54
N SER A 128 -4.16 -3.97 -25.65
CA SER A 128 -4.39 -5.37 -26.01
C SER A 128 -5.12 -6.11 -24.89
N GLY A 129 -6.39 -6.43 -25.12
CA GLY A 129 -7.30 -6.78 -24.02
C GLY A 129 -7.40 -5.63 -23.03
N ALA A 130 -7.22 -5.93 -21.75
CA ALA A 130 -7.18 -4.92 -20.69
C ALA A 130 -5.77 -4.47 -20.30
N VAL A 131 -4.71 -4.86 -21.04
CA VAL A 131 -3.34 -4.39 -20.76
C VAL A 131 -3.18 -2.95 -21.26
N PRO A 132 -2.83 -1.98 -20.39
CA PRO A 132 -2.70 -0.58 -20.77
C PRO A 132 -1.34 -0.26 -21.42
N GLY A 133 -1.26 0.90 -22.06
CA GLY A 133 -0.04 1.52 -22.57
C GLY A 133 0.09 2.97 -22.11
N ASN A 134 1.26 3.56 -22.37
CA ASN A 134 1.52 4.97 -22.04
C ASN A 134 0.78 5.88 -23.03
N PHE A 135 0.03 6.86 -22.53
CA PHE A 135 -0.74 7.78 -23.37
C PHE A 135 -0.10 9.17 -23.36
N ASN A 136 0.22 9.71 -24.53
CA ASN A 136 0.68 11.08 -24.67
C ASN A 136 -0.53 12.01 -24.76
N LEU A 137 -0.69 12.86 -23.74
CA LEU A 137 -1.80 13.81 -23.63
C LEU A 137 -1.71 14.90 -24.69
N LYS A 138 -0.52 15.34 -25.07
CA LYS A 138 -0.35 16.42 -26.05
C LYS A 138 -0.62 15.96 -27.48
N ASP A 139 0.00 14.86 -27.89
CA ASP A 139 -0.06 14.33 -29.25
C ASP A 139 -1.26 13.38 -29.45
N ARG A 140 -1.98 13.05 -28.38
CA ARG A 140 -3.11 12.11 -28.37
C ARG A 140 -2.75 10.73 -28.94
N THR A 141 -1.56 10.25 -28.61
CA THR A 141 -1.04 8.97 -29.09
C THR A 141 -0.94 7.95 -27.97
N LEU A 142 -1.42 6.74 -28.22
CA LEU A 142 -1.27 5.60 -27.33
C LEU A 142 -0.03 4.80 -27.74
N GLY A 143 0.88 4.59 -26.79
CA GLY A 143 2.06 3.76 -26.94
C GLY A 143 1.75 2.27 -26.94
N PRO A 144 2.78 1.41 -27.02
CA PRO A 144 2.61 -0.03 -26.94
C PRO A 144 2.10 -0.47 -25.56
N LYS A 145 1.59 -1.71 -25.49
CA LYS A 145 1.16 -2.33 -24.24
C LYS A 145 2.34 -2.43 -23.25
N SER A 146 2.06 -2.27 -21.97
CA SER A 146 3.05 -2.34 -20.89
C SER A 146 2.61 -3.35 -19.83
N ILE A 147 3.28 -4.51 -19.78
CA ILE A 147 3.06 -5.52 -18.74
C ILE A 147 3.53 -4.99 -17.38
N PHE A 148 4.68 -4.31 -17.36
CA PHE A 148 5.17 -3.57 -16.19
C PHE A 148 4.12 -2.57 -15.69
N GLY A 149 3.62 -1.72 -16.58
CA GLY A 149 2.59 -0.74 -16.21
C GLY A 149 1.28 -1.37 -15.72
N ALA A 150 0.89 -2.53 -16.26
CA ALA A 150 -0.26 -3.29 -15.76
C ALA A 150 -0.03 -3.84 -14.36
N ALA A 151 1.17 -4.34 -14.08
CA ALA A 151 1.53 -4.93 -12.79
C ALA A 151 1.61 -3.88 -11.69
N GLU A 152 2.30 -2.77 -11.93
CA GLU A 152 2.38 -1.60 -11.03
C GLU A 152 0.99 -1.02 -10.75
N TYR A 153 0.18 -0.79 -11.80
CA TYR A 153 -1.17 -0.27 -11.61
C TYR A 153 -2.05 -1.22 -10.77
N ALA A 154 -1.94 -2.53 -11.01
CA ALA A 154 -2.65 -3.50 -10.19
C ALA A 154 -2.17 -3.48 -8.73
N LYS A 155 -0.84 -3.53 -8.50
CA LYS A 155 -0.24 -3.65 -7.16
C LYS A 155 -0.35 -2.36 -6.35
N ASP A 156 0.23 -1.26 -6.82
CA ASP A 156 0.28 -0.02 -6.03
C ASP A 156 -1.10 0.65 -6.04
N GLY A 157 -1.74 0.72 -7.19
CA GLY A 157 -3.02 1.41 -7.31
C GLY A 157 -4.20 0.59 -6.79
N LEU A 158 -4.53 -0.49 -7.49
CA LEU A 158 -5.85 -1.10 -7.39
C LEU A 158 -6.02 -2.05 -6.20
N ILE A 159 -4.95 -2.68 -5.68
CA ILE A 159 -5.02 -3.47 -4.43
C ILE A 159 -5.51 -2.58 -3.30
N ALA A 160 -4.88 -1.42 -3.07
CA ALA A 160 -5.19 -0.56 -1.93
C ALA A 160 -6.66 -0.14 -1.93
N ILE A 161 -7.18 0.27 -3.09
CA ILE A 161 -8.59 0.68 -3.23
C ILE A 161 -9.53 -0.52 -3.08
N THR A 162 -9.16 -1.68 -3.60
CA THR A 162 -9.97 -2.90 -3.48
C THR A 162 -10.06 -3.38 -2.04
N GLU A 163 -8.93 -3.44 -1.32
CA GLU A 163 -8.91 -3.89 0.07
C GLU A 163 -9.65 -2.91 0.99
N LEU A 164 -9.63 -1.61 0.68
CA LEU A 164 -10.30 -0.57 1.45
C LEU A 164 -11.81 -0.48 1.17
N LEU A 165 -12.22 -0.53 -0.10
CA LEU A 165 -13.59 -0.23 -0.54
C LEU A 165 -14.37 -1.47 -0.99
N GLY A 166 -13.71 -2.61 -1.08
CA GLY A 166 -14.29 -3.86 -1.56
C GLY A 166 -14.43 -3.93 -3.08
N ARG A 167 -15.35 -4.77 -3.54
CA ARG A 167 -15.57 -5.07 -4.97
C ARG A 167 -16.32 -3.95 -5.69
N THR A 168 -15.60 -2.90 -6.01
CA THR A 168 -16.04 -1.72 -6.76
C THR A 168 -15.65 -1.82 -8.25
N PRO A 169 -15.99 -0.87 -9.13
CA PRO A 169 -15.53 -0.88 -10.52
C PRO A 169 -14.00 -1.01 -10.68
N TRP A 170 -13.23 -0.46 -9.75
CA TRP A 170 -11.76 -0.58 -9.71
C TRP A 170 -11.28 -2.01 -9.46
N PHE A 171 -12.01 -2.79 -8.65
CA PHE A 171 -11.73 -4.21 -8.48
C PHE A 171 -11.86 -4.97 -9.81
N TYR A 172 -12.95 -4.72 -10.56
CA TYR A 172 -13.14 -5.37 -11.85
C TYR A 172 -12.10 -4.94 -12.88
N ARG A 173 -11.68 -3.66 -12.85
CA ARG A 173 -10.53 -3.19 -13.64
C ARG A 173 -9.25 -3.99 -13.34
N MET A 174 -8.95 -4.22 -12.07
CA MET A 174 -7.80 -5.02 -11.64
C MET A 174 -7.89 -6.46 -12.12
N VAL A 175 -9.08 -7.09 -11.99
CA VAL A 175 -9.35 -8.46 -12.45
C VAL A 175 -9.09 -8.60 -13.95
N ASP A 176 -9.71 -7.74 -14.76
CA ASP A 176 -9.61 -7.81 -16.22
C ASP A 176 -8.18 -7.56 -16.70
N MET A 177 -7.51 -6.57 -16.10
CA MET A 177 -6.12 -6.24 -16.38
C MET A 177 -5.18 -7.39 -16.03
N THR A 178 -5.35 -7.98 -14.85
CA THR A 178 -4.54 -9.14 -14.40
C THR A 178 -4.75 -10.34 -15.30
N ALA A 179 -6.00 -10.67 -15.64
CA ALA A 179 -6.30 -11.78 -16.54
C ALA A 179 -5.69 -11.56 -17.94
N SER A 180 -5.79 -10.35 -18.49
CA SER A 180 -5.18 -10.01 -19.78
C SER A 180 -3.66 -10.07 -19.75
N THR A 181 -3.03 -9.70 -18.63
CA THR A 181 -1.59 -9.84 -18.41
C THR A 181 -1.17 -11.31 -18.38
N MET A 182 -1.92 -12.18 -17.70
CA MET A 182 -1.68 -13.63 -17.64
C MET A 182 -1.63 -14.27 -19.03
N GLU A 183 -2.57 -13.91 -19.91
CA GLU A 183 -2.68 -14.44 -21.27
C GLU A 183 -1.54 -13.99 -22.20
N GLN A 184 -0.86 -12.90 -21.83
CA GLN A 184 0.12 -12.22 -22.69
C GLN A 184 1.55 -12.26 -22.11
N ALA A 185 1.76 -13.07 -21.07
CA ALA A 185 3.02 -13.24 -20.36
C ALA A 185 4.16 -13.69 -21.33
N PRO A 186 5.26 -12.92 -21.45
CA PRO A 186 6.28 -13.15 -22.48
C PRO A 186 7.39 -14.13 -22.07
N THR A 187 7.58 -14.38 -20.77
CA THR A 187 8.80 -15.03 -20.28
C THR A 187 8.62 -16.53 -20.15
N ALA A 188 9.21 -17.29 -21.08
CA ALA A 188 9.19 -18.75 -21.04
C ALA A 188 10.17 -19.30 -20.00
N THR A 189 9.67 -20.18 -19.13
CA THR A 189 10.46 -20.92 -18.14
C THR A 189 10.06 -22.38 -18.13
N ARG A 190 10.84 -23.24 -17.46
CA ARG A 190 10.44 -24.65 -17.24
C ARG A 190 9.18 -24.80 -16.37
N HIS A 191 8.78 -23.75 -15.67
CA HIS A 191 7.58 -23.70 -14.84
C HIS A 191 6.36 -23.19 -15.63
N GLY A 192 6.56 -22.64 -16.82
CA GLY A 192 5.54 -22.03 -17.69
C GLY A 192 5.81 -20.55 -17.94
N LEU A 193 4.85 -19.84 -18.52
CA LEU A 193 4.98 -18.41 -18.82
C LEU A 193 4.87 -17.56 -17.55
N LEU A 194 5.85 -16.66 -17.35
CA LEU A 194 5.93 -15.64 -16.30
C LEU A 194 5.78 -14.22 -16.90
N PRO A 195 5.36 -13.22 -16.10
CA PRO A 195 5.16 -11.85 -16.58
C PRO A 195 6.46 -11.16 -17.05
N ASP A 196 7.60 -11.45 -16.44
CA ASP A 196 8.90 -10.81 -16.70
C ASP A 196 10.06 -11.69 -16.19
N PRO A 197 11.32 -11.51 -16.64
CA PRO A 197 12.49 -12.13 -16.01
C PRO A 197 12.93 -11.50 -14.67
N GLY A 198 12.40 -10.34 -14.29
CA GLY A 198 12.81 -9.55 -13.12
C GLY A 198 11.98 -9.80 -11.85
N ALA A 199 12.57 -9.48 -10.70
CA ALA A 199 11.91 -9.62 -9.40
C ALA A 199 10.65 -8.75 -9.24
N GLU A 200 10.69 -7.52 -9.73
CA GLU A 200 9.66 -6.49 -9.58
C GLU A 200 8.29 -6.97 -10.10
N VAL A 201 8.15 -7.14 -11.42
CA VAL A 201 6.87 -7.49 -12.05
C VAL A 201 6.34 -8.85 -11.54
N ASN A 202 7.22 -9.82 -11.30
CA ASN A 202 6.82 -11.10 -10.72
C ASN A 202 6.29 -10.93 -9.29
N GLY A 203 6.93 -10.06 -8.50
CA GLY A 203 6.51 -9.70 -7.16
C GLY A 203 5.17 -8.97 -7.14
N ASP A 204 4.99 -7.98 -8.00
CA ASP A 204 3.72 -7.26 -8.15
C ASP A 204 2.57 -8.21 -8.45
N MET A 205 2.77 -9.05 -9.48
CA MET A 205 1.76 -10.00 -9.88
C MET A 205 1.49 -11.01 -8.75
N LEU A 206 2.51 -11.52 -8.05
CA LEU A 206 2.26 -12.39 -6.88
C LEU A 206 1.39 -11.71 -5.83
N GLN A 207 1.68 -10.45 -5.50
CA GLN A 207 0.89 -9.70 -4.54
C GLN A 207 -0.56 -9.53 -5.02
N VAL A 208 -0.80 -9.26 -6.30
CA VAL A 208 -2.16 -9.15 -6.85
C VAL A 208 -2.88 -10.50 -6.88
N LEU A 209 -2.21 -11.54 -7.38
CA LEU A 209 -2.82 -12.85 -7.63
C LEU A 209 -3.30 -13.55 -6.36
N VAL A 210 -2.57 -13.43 -5.25
CA VAL A 210 -3.00 -14.03 -3.98
C VAL A 210 -4.26 -13.36 -3.42
N ARG A 211 -4.42 -12.04 -3.63
CA ARG A 211 -5.69 -11.35 -3.32
C ARG A 211 -6.78 -11.78 -4.28
N LEU A 212 -6.53 -11.78 -5.59
CA LEU A 212 -7.55 -12.17 -6.56
C LEU A 212 -8.02 -13.61 -6.38
N ALA A 213 -7.11 -14.55 -6.10
CA ALA A 213 -7.46 -15.94 -5.80
C ALA A 213 -8.44 -16.06 -4.64
N THR A 214 -8.16 -15.35 -3.54
CA THR A 214 -9.01 -15.37 -2.33
C THR A 214 -10.30 -14.58 -2.52
N MET A 215 -10.24 -13.43 -3.19
CA MET A 215 -11.38 -12.56 -3.44
C MET A 215 -12.33 -13.13 -4.49
N THR A 216 -11.87 -13.88 -5.50
CA THR A 216 -12.74 -14.37 -6.58
C THR A 216 -13.09 -15.84 -6.45
N GLY A 217 -12.22 -16.65 -5.83
CA GLY A 217 -12.30 -18.11 -5.89
C GLY A 217 -11.91 -18.68 -7.26
N ASP A 218 -11.45 -17.86 -8.22
CA ASP A 218 -10.99 -18.33 -9.52
C ASP A 218 -9.58 -18.93 -9.39
N ARG A 219 -9.53 -20.25 -9.59
CA ARG A 219 -8.33 -21.05 -9.42
C ARG A 219 -7.19 -20.64 -10.36
N ARG A 220 -7.51 -20.04 -11.52
CA ARG A 220 -6.49 -19.61 -12.50
C ARG A 220 -5.50 -18.61 -11.91
N PHE A 221 -5.97 -17.70 -11.04
CA PHE A 221 -5.08 -16.74 -10.38
C PHE A 221 -4.10 -17.43 -9.43
N GLN A 222 -4.58 -18.38 -8.62
CA GLN A 222 -3.71 -19.10 -7.70
C GLN A 222 -2.74 -20.01 -8.44
N GLU A 223 -3.17 -20.71 -9.49
CA GLU A 223 -2.29 -21.56 -10.30
C GLU A 223 -1.15 -20.76 -10.95
N TRP A 224 -1.43 -19.53 -11.38
CA TRP A 224 -0.39 -18.66 -11.93
C TRP A 224 0.52 -18.07 -10.84
N ALA A 225 -0.02 -17.78 -9.65
CA ALA A 225 0.81 -17.43 -8.50
C ALA A 225 1.74 -18.58 -8.09
N GLU A 226 1.22 -19.81 -8.00
CA GLU A 226 2.00 -21.03 -7.75
C GLU A 226 3.08 -21.25 -8.81
N ARG A 227 2.81 -20.93 -10.07
CA ARG A 227 3.82 -20.99 -11.14
C ARG A 227 5.00 -20.05 -10.87
N ILE A 228 4.73 -18.79 -10.56
CA ILE A 228 5.77 -17.82 -10.20
C ILE A 228 6.50 -18.28 -8.94
N GLY A 229 5.76 -18.71 -7.91
CA GLY A 229 6.32 -19.26 -6.67
C GLY A 229 7.24 -20.45 -6.91
N ASP A 230 6.83 -21.43 -7.70
CA ASP A 230 7.61 -22.63 -8.01
C ASP A 230 8.91 -22.27 -8.75
N ALA A 231 8.89 -21.26 -9.64
CA ALA A 231 10.09 -20.76 -10.31
C ALA A 231 11.08 -20.11 -9.33
N TYR A 232 10.61 -19.25 -8.42
CA TYR A 232 11.50 -18.61 -7.46
C TYR A 232 12.03 -19.58 -6.40
N ILE A 233 11.16 -20.42 -5.83
CA ILE A 233 11.52 -21.37 -4.78
C ILE A 233 12.44 -22.47 -5.32
N GLY A 234 12.17 -22.97 -6.53
CA GLY A 234 12.89 -24.11 -7.12
C GLY A 234 14.09 -23.73 -7.99
N GLU A 235 14.21 -22.48 -8.43
CA GLU A 235 15.25 -22.06 -9.39
C GLU A 235 15.98 -20.80 -8.94
N VAL A 236 15.28 -19.67 -8.83
CA VAL A 236 15.92 -18.36 -8.63
C VAL A 236 16.63 -18.28 -7.28
N LEU A 237 15.92 -18.49 -6.17
CA LEU A 237 16.50 -18.35 -4.84
C LEU A 237 17.68 -19.32 -4.60
N PRO A 238 17.58 -20.63 -4.95
CA PRO A 238 18.73 -21.53 -4.83
C PRO A 238 19.96 -21.09 -5.63
N ASN A 239 19.76 -20.56 -6.84
CA ASN A 239 20.85 -20.14 -7.73
C ASN A 239 21.40 -18.74 -7.41
N CYS A 240 20.70 -17.96 -6.58
CA CYS A 240 21.05 -16.59 -6.22
C CYS A 240 21.33 -16.45 -4.71
N TYR A 241 22.13 -17.37 -4.17
CA TYR A 241 22.57 -17.36 -2.76
C TYR A 241 21.43 -17.40 -1.72
N GLY A 242 20.20 -17.75 -2.09
CA GLY A 242 19.02 -17.73 -1.21
C GLY A 242 18.25 -16.43 -1.22
N LEU A 243 18.57 -15.51 -2.11
CA LEU A 243 17.93 -14.21 -2.21
C LEU A 243 17.37 -14.02 -3.62
N PRO A 244 16.33 -13.18 -3.78
CA PRO A 244 15.87 -12.83 -5.11
C PRO A 244 16.97 -12.06 -5.84
N SER A 245 17.11 -12.33 -7.14
CA SER A 245 17.95 -11.51 -8.00
C SER A 245 17.12 -10.40 -8.64
N TYR A 246 17.70 -9.22 -8.83
CA TYR A 246 17.02 -8.12 -9.51
C TYR A 246 16.51 -8.53 -10.91
N SER A 247 17.36 -9.21 -11.68
CA SER A 247 17.01 -9.86 -12.94
C SER A 247 17.50 -11.31 -12.98
N TYR A 248 16.76 -12.19 -13.64
CA TYR A 248 17.13 -13.60 -13.77
C TYR A 248 16.99 -14.10 -15.21
N ASP A 249 18.07 -14.66 -15.74
CA ASP A 249 18.06 -15.32 -17.05
C ASP A 249 17.70 -16.80 -16.87
N PHE A 250 16.42 -17.11 -17.09
CA PHE A 250 15.88 -18.47 -17.05
C PHE A 250 16.45 -19.41 -18.12
N SER A 251 17.11 -18.90 -19.17
CA SER A 251 17.75 -19.74 -20.19
C SER A 251 19.11 -20.25 -19.74
N THR A 252 19.85 -19.45 -18.96
CA THR A 252 21.18 -19.80 -18.46
C THR A 252 21.19 -20.21 -16.99
N GLY A 253 20.07 -19.99 -16.27
CA GLY A 253 19.95 -20.26 -14.85
C GLY A 253 20.77 -19.29 -13.97
N LYS A 254 21.04 -18.09 -14.47
CA LYS A 254 21.91 -17.11 -13.80
C LYS A 254 21.14 -15.84 -13.43
N GLY A 255 21.38 -15.37 -12.22
CA GLY A 255 20.96 -14.03 -11.78
C GLY A 255 22.17 -13.15 -11.46
N GLU A 256 21.89 -11.86 -11.29
CA GLU A 256 22.85 -10.89 -10.77
C GLU A 256 23.21 -11.18 -9.30
N ASP A 257 24.45 -10.87 -8.91
CA ASP A 257 24.89 -10.80 -7.51
C ASP A 257 24.42 -9.50 -6.84
N ARG A 258 23.13 -9.20 -7.00
CA ARG A 258 22.50 -7.94 -6.60
C ARG A 258 21.06 -8.21 -6.17
N VAL A 259 20.73 -7.71 -4.99
CA VAL A 259 19.37 -7.71 -4.43
C VAL A 259 18.99 -6.27 -4.18
N ARG A 260 17.83 -5.87 -4.70
CA ARG A 260 17.23 -4.57 -4.45
C ARG A 260 16.15 -4.74 -3.37
N LEU A 261 16.35 -4.12 -2.22
CA LEU A 261 15.46 -4.18 -1.06
C LEU A 261 14.66 -2.88 -0.85
N ARG A 262 15.04 -1.82 -1.57
CA ARG A 262 14.22 -0.63 -1.76
C ARG A 262 13.56 -0.68 -3.12
N ASP A 263 12.23 -0.63 -3.15
CA ASP A 263 11.37 -0.27 -4.30
C ASP A 263 11.67 -1.01 -5.62
N HIS A 264 10.67 -1.47 -6.36
CA HIS A 264 10.89 -2.06 -7.69
C HIS A 264 11.91 -3.23 -7.66
N GLY A 265 11.95 -4.01 -6.58
CA GLY A 265 12.76 -5.22 -6.43
C GLY A 265 12.48 -6.01 -5.13
N ASN A 266 11.84 -5.39 -4.13
CA ASN A 266 11.50 -6.06 -2.87
C ASN A 266 10.13 -6.77 -2.90
N GLU A 267 9.33 -6.51 -3.93
CA GLU A 267 7.95 -6.95 -4.11
C GLU A 267 7.87 -8.47 -4.19
N ILE A 268 8.91 -9.11 -4.74
CA ILE A 268 9.00 -10.55 -4.79
C ILE A 268 9.10 -11.17 -3.39
N VAL A 269 9.78 -10.52 -2.46
CA VAL A 269 9.88 -11.01 -1.07
C VAL A 269 8.49 -11.01 -0.45
N VAL A 270 7.75 -9.92 -0.64
CA VAL A 270 6.38 -9.77 -0.13
C VAL A 270 5.44 -10.77 -0.79
N GLY A 271 5.44 -10.84 -2.12
CA GLY A 271 4.60 -11.73 -2.91
C GLY A 271 4.80 -13.21 -2.58
N LEU A 272 6.05 -13.66 -2.43
CA LEU A 272 6.37 -15.04 -2.09
C LEU A 272 5.89 -15.43 -0.69
N VAL A 273 6.05 -14.55 0.30
CA VAL A 273 5.58 -14.81 1.67
C VAL A 273 4.06 -14.84 1.73
N LEU A 274 3.37 -13.96 0.98
CA LEU A 274 1.91 -13.98 0.92
C LEU A 274 1.37 -15.22 0.22
N LEU A 275 2.02 -15.66 -0.86
CA LEU A 275 1.68 -16.94 -1.49
C LEU A 275 1.87 -18.09 -0.48
N TYR A 276 2.99 -18.12 0.25
CA TYR A 276 3.19 -19.10 1.30
C TYR A 276 2.11 -19.06 2.39
N ALA A 277 1.67 -17.86 2.80
CA ALA A 277 0.57 -17.72 3.76
C ALA A 277 -0.73 -18.34 3.24
N LEU A 278 -1.06 -18.12 1.95
CA LEU A 278 -2.22 -18.72 1.28
C LEU A 278 -2.09 -20.26 1.21
N GLU A 279 -0.97 -20.77 0.74
CA GLU A 279 -0.69 -22.21 0.64
C GLU A 279 -0.75 -22.89 2.02
N ASN A 280 -0.23 -22.23 3.07
CA ASN A 280 -0.28 -22.74 4.43
C ASN A 280 -1.71 -22.73 4.99
N TYR A 281 -2.47 -21.65 4.77
CA TYR A 281 -3.88 -21.57 5.17
C TYR A 281 -4.71 -22.71 4.54
N GLN A 282 -4.45 -22.99 3.26
CA GLN A 282 -5.10 -24.08 2.52
C GLN A 282 -4.49 -25.47 2.79
N ARG A 283 -3.37 -25.54 3.51
CA ARG A 283 -2.63 -26.77 3.86
C ARG A 283 -2.18 -27.59 2.66
N THR A 284 -1.67 -26.92 1.63
CA THR A 284 -1.14 -27.59 0.44
C THR A 284 0.26 -28.16 0.70
N GLU A 285 0.71 -29.09 -0.16
CA GLU A 285 2.08 -29.61 -0.11
C GLU A 285 3.15 -28.53 -0.39
N ARG A 286 2.78 -27.45 -1.09
CA ARG A 286 3.71 -26.35 -1.38
C ARG A 286 4.14 -25.63 -0.12
N ALA A 287 3.25 -25.47 0.86
CA ALA A 287 3.59 -24.83 2.13
C ALA A 287 4.81 -25.50 2.78
N ALA A 288 4.81 -26.83 2.85
CA ALA A 288 5.93 -27.59 3.40
C ALA A 288 7.24 -27.41 2.61
N ARG A 289 7.17 -27.34 1.26
CA ARG A 289 8.32 -27.14 0.39
C ARG A 289 8.86 -25.71 0.45
N TYR A 290 7.98 -24.72 0.50
CA TYR A 290 8.31 -23.30 0.42
C TYR A 290 8.93 -22.80 1.72
N ARG A 291 8.41 -23.26 2.86
CA ARG A 291 8.82 -22.80 4.20
C ARG A 291 10.35 -22.73 4.41
N PRO A 292 11.15 -23.80 4.19
CA PRO A 292 12.58 -23.75 4.46
C PRO A 292 13.33 -22.78 3.51
N VAL A 293 12.89 -22.64 2.27
CA VAL A 293 13.52 -21.73 1.29
C VAL A 293 13.23 -20.28 1.66
N LEU A 294 11.98 -19.98 2.04
CA LEU A 294 11.58 -18.65 2.47
C LEU A 294 12.20 -18.25 3.81
N ALA A 295 12.28 -19.17 4.77
CA ALA A 295 12.98 -18.92 6.03
C ALA A 295 14.43 -18.50 5.78
N ARG A 296 15.15 -19.20 4.88
CA ARG A 296 16.51 -18.85 4.49
C ARG A 296 16.60 -17.48 3.81
N MET A 297 15.65 -17.15 2.92
CA MET A 297 15.60 -15.85 2.27
C MET A 297 15.44 -14.72 3.29
N LEU A 298 14.45 -14.83 4.19
CA LEU A 298 14.20 -13.83 5.22
C LEU A 298 15.37 -13.72 6.20
N ASP A 299 15.98 -14.83 6.60
CA ASP A 299 17.15 -14.82 7.49
C ASP A 299 18.32 -14.05 6.86
N ARG A 300 18.61 -14.25 5.57
CA ARG A 300 19.67 -13.52 4.87
C ARG A 300 19.36 -12.04 4.69
N ILE A 301 18.10 -11.68 4.43
CA ILE A 301 17.67 -10.27 4.38
C ILE A 301 17.91 -9.62 5.74
N LEU A 302 17.49 -10.27 6.83
CA LEU A 302 17.69 -9.75 8.19
C LEU A 302 19.16 -9.66 8.59
N GLU A 303 20.00 -10.59 8.15
CA GLU A 303 21.46 -10.57 8.35
C GLU A 303 22.12 -9.37 7.65
N SER A 304 21.57 -8.91 6.53
CA SER A 304 22.09 -7.76 5.78
C SER A 304 21.73 -6.38 6.37
N ALA A 305 20.80 -6.35 7.33
CA ALA A 305 20.33 -5.11 7.95
C ALA A 305 21.45 -4.42 8.74
N ASN A 306 21.35 -3.10 8.90
CA ASN A 306 22.26 -2.35 9.74
C ASN A 306 22.10 -2.72 11.24
N GLN A 307 22.94 -2.16 12.11
CA GLN A 307 22.91 -2.46 13.55
C GLN A 307 21.55 -2.20 14.23
N ASP A 308 20.76 -1.26 13.69
CA ASP A 308 19.45 -0.87 14.20
C ASP A 308 18.31 -1.70 13.62
N GLY A 309 18.58 -2.51 12.59
CA GLY A 309 17.60 -3.31 11.87
C GLY A 309 17.01 -2.61 10.64
N LEU A 310 17.56 -1.49 10.16
CA LEU A 310 17.11 -0.92 8.89
C LEU A 310 17.82 -1.57 7.71
N LEU A 311 17.08 -1.74 6.62
CA LEU A 311 17.56 -2.33 5.38
C LEU A 311 18.22 -1.26 4.51
N TYR A 312 19.28 -1.66 3.78
CA TYR A 312 19.88 -0.83 2.74
C TYR A 312 19.07 -0.92 1.44
N ASP A 313 19.22 0.05 0.55
CA ASP A 313 18.57 0.02 -0.76
C ASP A 313 18.91 -1.25 -1.55
N GLU A 314 20.20 -1.58 -1.57
CA GLU A 314 20.74 -2.65 -2.37
C GLU A 314 21.89 -3.34 -1.64
N ILE A 315 21.90 -4.67 -1.72
CA ILE A 315 22.96 -5.50 -1.16
C ILE A 315 23.51 -6.46 -2.21
N ARG A 316 24.75 -6.89 -2.01
CA ARG A 316 25.35 -7.97 -2.77
C ARG A 316 24.83 -9.30 -2.23
N ALA A 317 24.31 -10.16 -3.10
CA ALA A 317 23.68 -11.41 -2.65
C ALA A 317 24.68 -12.39 -2.02
N SER A 318 25.92 -12.41 -2.51
CA SER A 318 26.97 -13.36 -2.12
C SER A 318 27.52 -13.13 -0.71
N ASP A 319 27.74 -11.87 -0.31
CA ASP A 319 28.35 -11.51 0.98
C ASP A 319 27.51 -10.56 1.85
N LEU A 320 26.29 -10.21 1.41
CA LEU A 320 25.31 -9.38 2.10
C LEU A 320 25.75 -7.94 2.37
N LYS A 321 26.87 -7.48 1.82
CA LYS A 321 27.32 -6.11 2.01
C LYS A 321 26.45 -5.13 1.21
N PRO A 322 26.20 -3.93 1.74
CA PRO A 322 25.51 -2.88 0.99
C PRO A 322 26.31 -2.52 -0.27
N LEU A 323 25.62 -2.51 -1.41
CA LEU A 323 26.13 -1.92 -2.65
C LEU A 323 25.97 -0.41 -2.64
N LYS A 324 24.93 0.07 -1.94
CA LYS A 324 24.66 1.48 -1.63
C LYS A 324 24.40 1.60 -0.14
N THR A 325 24.97 2.62 0.50
CA THR A 325 24.84 2.82 1.95
C THR A 325 23.57 3.55 2.35
N ARG A 326 22.77 4.03 1.39
CA ARG A 326 21.45 4.62 1.66
C ARG A 326 20.51 3.55 2.18
N LEU A 327 19.67 3.94 3.14
CA LEU A 327 18.66 3.08 3.74
C LEU A 327 17.40 3.10 2.89
N SER A 328 16.75 1.95 2.79
CA SER A 328 15.46 1.82 2.15
C SER A 328 14.42 2.62 2.93
N ASP A 329 13.68 3.47 2.22
CA ASP A 329 12.52 4.21 2.72
C ASP A 329 11.31 3.31 2.90
N ASN A 330 11.13 2.32 2.03
CA ASN A 330 10.08 1.31 2.13
C ASN A 330 10.49 0.02 2.88
N TRP A 331 11.41 0.16 3.85
CA TRP A 331 11.91 -0.95 4.68
C TRP A 331 10.78 -1.77 5.32
N GLY A 332 9.67 -1.14 5.70
CA GLY A 332 8.55 -1.77 6.37
C GLY A 332 7.76 -2.72 5.49
N TYR A 333 7.87 -2.62 4.16
CA TYR A 333 7.16 -3.51 3.24
C TYR A 333 7.76 -4.92 3.34
N VAL A 334 9.09 -5.00 3.37
CA VAL A 334 9.83 -6.25 3.64
C VAL A 334 9.58 -6.74 5.06
N TYR A 335 9.58 -5.85 6.06
CA TYR A 335 9.26 -6.25 7.43
C TYR A 335 7.79 -6.69 7.61
N GLY A 336 6.87 -6.23 6.77
CA GLY A 336 5.51 -6.74 6.67
C GLY A 336 5.48 -8.19 6.21
N ALA A 337 6.34 -8.57 5.26
CA ALA A 337 6.55 -9.96 4.87
C ALA A 337 7.16 -10.78 6.02
N VAL A 338 8.20 -10.25 6.70
CA VAL A 338 8.80 -10.90 7.88
C VAL A 338 7.75 -11.16 8.97
N TYR A 339 6.92 -10.17 9.28
CA TYR A 339 5.85 -10.30 10.27
C TYR A 339 4.75 -11.27 9.82
N THR A 340 4.41 -11.28 8.53
CA THR A 340 3.47 -12.25 7.96
C THR A 340 3.99 -13.68 8.11
N PHE A 341 5.28 -13.91 7.85
CA PHE A 341 5.89 -15.21 8.06
C PHE A 341 5.83 -15.63 9.54
N TYR A 342 6.09 -14.70 10.47
CA TYR A 342 5.88 -14.93 11.91
C TYR A 342 4.43 -15.34 12.24
N MET A 343 3.43 -14.62 11.73
CA MET A 343 2.03 -14.95 12.00
C MET A 343 1.66 -16.37 11.53
N VAL A 344 2.27 -16.82 10.44
CA VAL A 344 2.02 -18.14 9.85
C VAL A 344 2.77 -19.25 10.60
N THR A 345 4.03 -19.03 11.00
CA THR A 345 4.90 -20.07 11.56
C THR A 345 5.02 -20.06 13.09
N GLY A 346 4.74 -18.94 13.74
CA GLY A 346 4.99 -18.71 15.16
C GLY A 346 6.47 -18.52 15.53
N GLU A 347 7.38 -18.41 14.55
CA GLU A 347 8.82 -18.27 14.80
C GLU A 347 9.18 -16.87 15.32
N GLN A 348 9.42 -16.79 16.63
CA GLN A 348 9.57 -15.52 17.36
C GLN A 348 10.70 -14.61 16.84
N LYS A 349 11.78 -15.17 16.28
CA LYS A 349 12.89 -14.39 15.73
C LYS A 349 12.45 -13.34 14.70
N TYR A 350 11.41 -13.63 13.92
CA TYR A 350 10.90 -12.72 12.90
C TYR A 350 10.09 -11.58 13.52
N ARG A 351 9.30 -11.85 14.56
CA ARG A 351 8.64 -10.82 15.37
C ARG A 351 9.68 -9.94 16.08
N ASP A 352 10.71 -10.53 16.66
CA ASP A 352 11.76 -9.81 17.37
C ASP A 352 12.53 -8.86 16.44
N ALA A 353 12.76 -9.27 15.18
CA ALA A 353 13.37 -8.41 14.16
C ALA A 353 12.51 -7.16 13.86
N VAL A 354 11.18 -7.32 13.78
CA VAL A 354 10.23 -6.21 13.61
C VAL A 354 10.26 -5.28 14.83
N LEU A 355 10.21 -5.83 16.05
CA LEU A 355 10.29 -5.04 17.28
C LEU A 355 11.62 -4.27 17.38
N LYS A 356 12.73 -4.85 16.91
CA LYS A 356 14.04 -4.21 16.92
C LYS A 356 14.05 -2.95 16.04
N VAL A 357 13.59 -3.04 14.78
CA VAL A 357 13.60 -1.88 13.88
C VAL A 357 12.67 -0.78 14.39
N LEU A 358 11.45 -1.14 14.86
CA LEU A 358 10.49 -0.18 15.41
C LEU A 358 11.03 0.60 16.62
N LYS A 359 11.70 -0.10 17.56
CA LYS A 359 12.30 0.55 18.74
C LYS A 359 13.43 1.51 18.42
N ASN A 360 14.11 1.33 17.27
CA ASN A 360 15.23 2.17 16.88
C ASN A 360 14.83 3.37 16.00
N LEU A 361 13.58 3.47 15.54
CA LEU A 361 13.11 4.58 14.69
C LEU A 361 13.40 5.98 15.25
N PRO A 362 13.36 6.26 16.58
CA PRO A 362 13.73 7.59 17.09
C PRO A 362 15.13 8.09 16.70
N LYS A 363 16.06 7.20 16.32
CA LYS A 363 17.40 7.58 15.81
C LYS A 363 17.34 8.20 14.41
N TYR A 364 16.23 8.05 13.70
CA TYR A 364 16.01 8.42 12.31
C TYR A 364 14.94 9.52 12.17
N ARG A 365 14.81 10.41 13.17
CA ARG A 365 13.94 11.60 13.05
C ARG A 365 14.52 12.57 12.04
N LYS A 366 13.69 13.10 11.14
CA LYS A 366 14.11 13.99 10.04
C LYS A 366 15.19 13.35 9.17
N HIS A 367 15.24 12.02 9.12
CA HIS A 367 16.20 11.33 8.28
C HIS A 367 15.89 11.65 6.83
N ASP A 368 16.94 11.87 6.05
CA ASP A 368 16.79 12.12 4.62
C ASP A 368 16.64 10.80 3.87
N TRP A 369 15.40 10.31 3.82
CA TRP A 369 15.03 9.07 3.16
C TRP A 369 15.26 9.13 1.64
N GLU A 370 15.04 10.30 1.03
CA GLU A 370 15.09 10.45 -0.42
C GLU A 370 15.52 11.85 -0.91
N ASN A 371 16.70 12.28 -0.50
CA ASN A 371 17.33 13.53 -0.96
C ASN A 371 16.41 14.76 -0.84
N GLY A 372 15.60 14.81 0.22
CA GLY A 372 14.66 15.87 0.51
C GLY A 372 13.29 15.75 -0.16
N GLY A 373 13.00 14.68 -0.91
CA GLY A 373 11.67 14.40 -1.45
C GLY A 373 10.66 13.96 -0.38
N HIS A 374 9.39 14.35 -0.54
CA HIS A 374 8.35 13.92 0.41
C HIS A 374 8.06 12.41 0.35
N ASP A 375 8.37 11.76 -0.77
CA ASP A 375 7.98 10.38 -1.06
C ASP A 375 8.71 9.39 -0.14
N GLY A 376 10.02 9.54 0.04
CA GLY A 376 10.75 8.80 1.07
C GLY A 376 10.19 8.95 2.49
N TYR A 377 9.62 10.11 2.86
CA TYR A 377 8.91 10.25 4.15
C TYR A 377 7.59 9.48 4.15
N ALA A 378 6.82 9.53 3.07
CA ALA A 378 5.58 8.81 2.91
C ALA A 378 5.81 7.31 3.13
N ASP A 379 6.71 6.70 2.36
CA ASP A 379 7.04 5.28 2.43
C ASP A 379 7.58 4.84 3.80
N ALA A 380 8.43 5.65 4.44
CA ALA A 380 8.98 5.33 5.76
C ALA A 380 7.91 5.41 6.87
N ILE A 381 6.97 6.35 6.76
CA ILE A 381 5.85 6.47 7.70
C ILE A 381 4.86 5.31 7.51
N GLU A 382 4.54 4.95 6.26
CA GLU A 382 3.67 3.81 5.95
C GLU A 382 4.26 2.50 6.44
N SER A 383 5.56 2.30 6.20
CA SER A 383 6.37 1.20 6.72
C SER A 383 6.16 1.02 8.23
N ALA A 384 6.23 2.11 9.00
CA ALA A 384 5.99 2.06 10.43
C ALA A 384 4.52 1.80 10.77
N LEU A 385 3.58 2.49 10.11
CA LEU A 385 2.14 2.37 10.34
C LEU A 385 1.63 0.92 10.18
N TYR A 386 2.07 0.21 9.14
CA TYR A 386 1.68 -1.19 8.92
C TYR A 386 2.06 -2.09 10.10
N LEU A 387 3.23 -1.86 10.68
CA LEU A 387 3.77 -2.69 11.75
C LEU A 387 3.25 -2.26 13.13
N VAL A 388 3.11 -0.96 13.40
CA VAL A 388 2.59 -0.49 14.72
C VAL A 388 1.13 -0.83 14.94
N ASN A 389 0.36 -1.02 13.87
CA ASN A 389 -1.01 -1.50 13.96
C ASN A 389 -1.10 -2.96 14.46
N ARG A 390 0.02 -3.71 14.45
CA ARG A 390 0.13 -5.06 15.02
C ARG A 390 0.92 -5.07 16.33
N GLU A 391 1.98 -4.30 16.39
CA GLU A 391 2.88 -4.18 17.55
C GLU A 391 3.01 -2.71 17.97
N PRO A 392 2.20 -2.22 18.92
CA PRO A 392 2.13 -0.80 19.27
C PRO A 392 3.36 -0.35 20.09
N VAL A 393 4.52 -0.29 19.44
CA VAL A 393 5.81 0.13 20.01
C VAL A 393 5.78 1.65 20.27
N PRO A 394 5.89 2.12 21.54
CA PRO A 394 5.79 3.55 21.86
C PRO A 394 6.79 4.43 21.12
N GLU A 395 8.02 3.96 20.94
CA GLU A 395 9.10 4.65 20.23
C GLU A 395 8.75 4.92 18.77
N ALA A 396 8.13 3.93 18.10
CA ALA A 396 7.69 4.05 16.73
C ALA A 396 6.45 4.97 16.60
N ILE A 397 5.51 4.88 17.55
CA ILE A 397 4.33 5.74 17.62
C ILE A 397 4.76 7.21 17.73
N ASP A 398 5.69 7.52 18.61
CA ASP A 398 6.23 8.87 18.81
C ASP A 398 7.08 9.35 17.62
N TRP A 399 7.72 8.44 16.88
CA TRP A 399 8.39 8.74 15.62
C TRP A 399 7.39 9.08 14.50
N ILE A 400 6.35 8.27 14.28
CA ILE A 400 5.29 8.53 13.28
C ILE A 400 4.66 9.91 13.50
N GLU A 401 4.39 10.27 14.75
CA GLU A 401 3.80 11.56 15.14
C GLU A 401 4.71 12.77 14.87
N SER A 402 6.03 12.59 14.81
CA SER A 402 6.93 13.68 14.34
C SER A 402 7.00 13.74 12.84
N GLU A 403 7.19 12.59 12.19
CA GLU A 403 7.48 12.57 10.76
C GLU A 403 6.24 12.95 9.94
N ILE A 404 5.02 12.65 10.40
CA ILE A 404 3.79 13.10 9.73
C ILE A 404 3.69 14.62 9.65
N LYS A 405 4.28 15.36 10.60
CA LYS A 405 4.32 16.82 10.58
C LYS A 405 5.26 17.33 9.49
N ILE A 406 6.36 16.63 9.25
CA ILE A 406 7.31 16.93 8.17
C ILE A 406 6.64 16.65 6.83
N LEU A 407 6.06 15.46 6.64
CA LEU A 407 5.36 15.10 5.42
C LEU A 407 4.28 16.14 5.06
N ARG A 408 3.48 16.58 6.03
CA ARG A 408 2.44 17.61 5.81
C ARG A 408 3.00 18.98 5.46
N ALA A 409 4.21 19.32 5.89
CA ALA A 409 4.83 20.60 5.60
C ALA A 409 5.18 20.78 4.12
N TYR A 410 5.22 19.70 3.34
CA TYR A 410 5.39 19.76 1.89
C TYR A 410 4.15 20.28 1.16
N GLN A 411 2.96 20.25 1.77
CA GLN A 411 1.76 20.74 1.09
C GLN A 411 1.83 22.25 0.86
N ARG A 412 1.70 22.64 -0.40
CA ARG A 412 1.76 24.02 -0.87
C ARG A 412 0.44 24.77 -0.63
N PRO A 413 0.45 26.11 -0.74
CA PRO A 413 -0.77 26.92 -0.66
C PRO A 413 -1.82 26.57 -1.72
N ASP A 414 -1.42 26.07 -2.89
CA ASP A 414 -2.32 25.62 -3.96
C ASP A 414 -2.90 24.21 -3.73
N GLY A 415 -2.40 23.47 -2.74
CA GLY A 415 -2.83 22.11 -2.39
C GLY A 415 -1.97 21.00 -2.99
N LEU A 416 -1.13 21.29 -3.98
CA LEU A 416 -0.15 20.35 -4.53
C LEU A 416 1.00 20.12 -3.54
N ILE A 417 1.76 19.05 -3.74
CA ILE A 417 2.92 18.73 -2.90
C ILE A 417 4.21 19.05 -3.67
N GLU A 418 4.58 18.20 -4.64
CA GLU A 418 5.74 18.38 -5.50
C GLU A 418 5.39 18.40 -7.00
N CYS A 419 4.10 18.38 -7.33
CA CYS A 419 3.57 18.50 -8.69
C CYS A 419 3.93 17.32 -9.60
N TRP A 420 4.02 16.11 -9.06
CA TRP A 420 4.16 14.87 -9.81
C TRP A 420 3.31 13.77 -9.19
N TYR A 421 3.12 12.67 -9.92
CA TYR A 421 2.24 11.57 -9.53
C TYR A 421 2.45 11.07 -8.08
N GLY A 422 3.68 11.15 -7.54
CA GLY A 422 4.00 10.81 -6.16
C GLY A 422 3.22 11.60 -5.10
N ASP A 423 2.64 12.75 -5.45
CA ASP A 423 1.70 13.46 -4.58
C ASP A 423 0.57 12.53 -4.05
N GLY A 424 0.19 11.48 -4.78
CA GLY A 424 -0.79 10.50 -4.29
C GLY A 424 -0.27 9.64 -3.12
N ASN A 425 1.03 9.33 -3.03
CA ASN A 425 1.61 8.67 -1.86
C ASN A 425 1.48 9.55 -0.61
N TRP A 426 1.64 10.87 -0.75
CA TRP A 426 1.35 11.81 0.34
C TRP A 426 -0.10 11.69 0.83
N ALA A 427 -1.06 11.55 -0.09
CA ALA A 427 -2.48 11.37 0.26
C ALA A 427 -2.72 10.00 0.92
N ARG A 428 -2.17 8.92 0.36
CA ARG A 428 -2.23 7.56 0.91
C ARG A 428 -1.74 7.52 2.35
N THR A 429 -0.54 8.04 2.63
CA THR A 429 0.03 8.03 3.98
C THR A 429 -0.82 8.83 4.96
N ASN A 430 -1.33 10.00 4.56
CA ASN A 430 -2.20 10.80 5.41
C ASN A 430 -3.55 10.12 5.69
N LEU A 431 -4.12 9.40 4.72
CA LEU A 431 -5.33 8.60 4.92
C LEU A 431 -5.07 7.42 5.88
N LEU A 432 -3.97 6.69 5.72
CA LEU A 432 -3.57 5.62 6.65
C LEU A 432 -3.40 6.16 8.07
N PHE A 433 -2.73 7.30 8.22
CA PHE A 433 -2.55 7.96 9.51
C PHE A 433 -3.91 8.40 10.11
N ALA A 434 -4.80 9.00 9.31
CA ALA A 434 -6.13 9.38 9.77
C ALA A 434 -6.93 8.16 10.26
N LEU A 435 -6.95 7.07 9.48
CA LEU A 435 -7.62 5.83 9.84
C LEU A 435 -7.03 5.19 11.11
N TRP A 436 -5.71 5.29 11.31
CA TRP A 436 -5.09 4.85 12.55
C TRP A 436 -5.56 5.70 13.75
N LYS A 437 -5.68 7.02 13.60
CA LYS A 437 -6.21 7.92 14.63
C LYS A 437 -7.69 7.76 14.92
N THR A 438 -8.46 7.22 13.98
CA THR A 438 -9.88 6.90 14.16
C THR A 438 -10.14 5.43 14.43
N GLN A 439 -9.10 4.59 14.54
CA GLN A 439 -9.23 3.14 14.70
C GLN A 439 -10.11 2.50 13.59
N GLY A 440 -10.03 3.05 12.38
CA GLY A 440 -10.79 2.62 11.20
C GLY A 440 -12.18 3.26 11.07
N CYS A 441 -12.64 4.06 12.04
CA CYS A 441 -13.90 4.78 11.90
C CYS A 441 -13.77 5.92 10.87
N PHE A 442 -14.83 6.17 10.12
CA PHE A 442 -14.95 7.31 9.21
C PHE A 442 -16.39 7.78 9.16
N LEU A 443 -16.61 8.96 8.57
CA LEU A 443 -17.95 9.53 8.40
C LEU A 443 -18.38 9.47 6.95
N GLU A 444 -19.61 9.01 6.72
CA GLU A 444 -20.30 9.28 5.48
C GLU A 444 -20.77 10.74 5.48
N GLY A 445 -20.43 11.49 4.43
CA GLY A 445 -20.76 12.91 4.36
C GLY A 445 -19.84 13.81 5.20
N TRP A 446 -18.55 13.49 5.26
CA TRP A 446 -17.54 14.38 5.84
C TRP A 446 -17.68 15.82 5.33
N ARG A 447 -17.48 16.78 6.24
CA ARG A 447 -17.39 18.20 5.95
C ARG A 447 -16.17 18.75 6.68
N GLU A 448 -15.54 19.77 6.09
CA GLU A 448 -14.45 20.49 6.73
C GLU A 448 -14.86 21.01 8.12
N GLY A 449 -14.00 20.84 9.12
CA GLY A 449 -14.24 21.22 10.50
C GLY A 449 -14.92 20.13 11.34
N VAL A 450 -15.31 19.00 10.76
CA VAL A 450 -15.77 17.83 11.53
C VAL A 450 -14.57 17.11 12.15
N ARG A 451 -14.63 16.89 13.46
CA ARG A 451 -13.59 16.19 14.22
C ARG A 451 -14.10 14.84 14.66
N LEU A 452 -13.70 13.80 13.94
CA LEU A 452 -13.85 12.40 14.34
C LEU A 452 -12.50 11.87 14.83
N GLY A 453 -12.44 11.41 16.07
CA GLY A 453 -11.26 10.73 16.60
C GLY A 453 -11.63 9.56 17.48
N ALA A 454 -10.68 8.64 17.66
CA ALA A 454 -10.90 7.45 18.45
C ALA A 454 -9.70 7.11 19.34
N GLU A 455 -9.95 6.37 20.42
CA GLU A 455 -8.93 5.76 21.26
C GLU A 455 -9.41 4.37 21.67
N LYS A 456 -8.59 3.33 21.39
CA LYS A 456 -8.88 1.96 21.79
C LYS A 456 -8.19 1.63 23.11
N ARG A 457 -8.92 1.09 24.08
CA ARG A 457 -8.40 0.65 25.39
C ARG A 457 -8.90 -0.77 25.68
N GLY A 458 -8.03 -1.75 25.43
CA GLY A 458 -8.43 -3.15 25.48
C GLY A 458 -9.54 -3.44 24.47
N GLU A 459 -10.69 -3.89 24.96
CA GLU A 459 -11.89 -4.18 24.16
C GLU A 459 -12.79 -2.95 23.94
N GLU A 460 -12.51 -1.81 24.60
CA GLU A 460 -13.33 -0.61 24.49
C GLU A 460 -12.82 0.32 23.37
N LEU A 461 -13.74 0.90 22.62
CA LEU A 461 -13.48 1.95 21.63
C LEU A 461 -14.17 3.24 22.06
N TRP A 462 -13.36 4.26 22.35
CA TRP A 462 -13.83 5.60 22.72
C TRP A 462 -13.86 6.48 21.49
N LEU A 463 -15.02 7.04 21.15
CA LEU A 463 -15.22 7.90 19.99
C LEU A 463 -15.51 9.34 20.43
N TRP A 464 -14.89 10.28 19.75
CA TRP A 464 -15.23 11.70 19.81
C TRP A 464 -15.72 12.16 18.45
N LEU A 465 -16.89 12.79 18.41
CA LEU A 465 -17.45 13.42 17.23
C LEU A 465 -17.90 14.83 17.57
N GLU A 466 -17.30 15.81 16.92
CA GLU A 466 -17.67 17.23 17.01
C GLU A 466 -17.94 17.76 15.60
N CYS A 467 -19.10 18.39 15.42
CA CYS A 467 -19.50 19.00 14.15
C CYS A 467 -19.27 20.51 14.19
N PRO A 468 -18.98 21.16 13.04
CA PRO A 468 -18.88 22.61 12.97
C PRO A 468 -20.23 23.28 13.29
N ALA A 469 -20.17 24.53 13.78
CA ALA A 469 -21.37 25.31 14.08
C ALA A 469 -22.20 25.53 12.79
N GLY A 470 -23.44 25.04 12.79
CA GLY A 470 -24.34 25.10 11.61
C GLY A 470 -25.10 23.81 11.31
N GLY A 471 -24.71 22.68 11.92
CA GLY A 471 -25.40 21.39 11.76
C GLY A 471 -25.01 20.62 10.50
N TRP A 472 -25.60 19.42 10.37
CA TRP A 472 -25.30 18.40 9.34
C TRP A 472 -25.65 18.75 7.91
#